data_AF-A0A6P3FBS1-F1
#
_entry.id   AF-A0A6P3FBS1-F1
#
_cell.length_a   1.000
_cell.length_b   1.000
_cell.length_c   1.000
_cell.angle_alpha   90.00
_cell.angle_beta   90.00
_cell.angle_gamma   90.00
#
_symmetry.space_group_name_H-M   'P 1'
#
loop_
_entity.id
_entity.type
_entity.pdbx_description
1 polymer ?
#
loop_
_entity_poly.entity_id
_entity_poly.type
_entity_poly.pdbx_seq_one_letter_code
_entity_poly.pdbx_strand_id
1 'polypeptide(L)'
;MASCLGPVLLLLLLLLGESAAGVNHCVDAAEECTADALCERLRTEYVVRCLGRAPRSCPRARCHRALRRFFARGPPALTHALLFCQCVGPACAERRRQTFVPACAFYGPGALPPSCLESLDACVQSRVCGPRLRAFQASCAPVPSAPEGCLLDQGPRCLRAYAGLVGTTVTPNYVDNASARVAPWCDCRASGNRREECEAFRGLFTRNKCLDGAIRNFDSKWPGILQVQLDPPRDPGLNLLQVSSGAQPLDGGSLLSILLVLALQFLL
;
A
#
# COMPACT_ATOMS: atom_id res chain seq x y z
N MET A 1 46.25 -23.10 15.78
CA MET A 1 45.13 -22.33 16.37
C MET A 1 45.22 -20.92 15.80
N ALA A 2 44.73 -20.70 14.58
CA ALA A 2 43.34 -20.36 14.23
C ALA A 2 43.13 -18.83 14.18
N SER A 3 43.48 -18.21 13.04
CA SER A 3 43.11 -16.84 12.72
C SER A 3 41.76 -16.83 12.01
N CYS A 4 40.68 -17.04 12.76
CA CYS A 4 39.30 -17.03 12.28
C CYS A 4 38.65 -15.61 12.32
N LEU A 5 39.45 -14.55 12.34
CA LEU A 5 38.96 -13.17 12.44
C LEU A 5 38.59 -12.54 11.09
N GLY A 6 39.03 -13.13 9.98
CA GLY A 6 38.74 -12.64 8.62
C GLY A 6 37.26 -12.66 8.21
N PRO A 7 36.50 -13.77 8.41
CA PRO A 7 35.11 -13.85 7.97
C PRO A 7 34.16 -13.00 8.82
N VAL A 8 34.44 -12.90 10.13
CA VAL A 8 33.61 -12.12 11.08
C VAL A 8 33.81 -10.62 10.87
N LEU A 9 35.04 -10.18 10.60
CA LEU A 9 35.32 -8.78 10.27
C LEU A 9 34.73 -8.38 8.91
N LEU A 10 34.73 -9.29 7.92
CA LEU A 10 34.08 -9.06 6.63
C LEU A 10 32.54 -9.00 6.76
N LEU A 11 31.96 -9.81 7.65
CA LEU A 11 30.52 -9.76 7.96
C LEU A 11 30.16 -8.49 8.75
N LEU A 12 31.01 -8.03 9.69
CA LEU A 12 30.85 -6.74 10.36
C LEU A 12 31.01 -5.57 9.40
N LEU A 13 31.96 -5.61 8.45
CA LEU A 13 32.13 -4.57 7.44
C LEU A 13 30.99 -4.53 6.41
N LEU A 14 30.28 -5.65 6.20
CA LEU A 14 29.04 -5.69 5.41
C LEU A 14 27.81 -5.20 6.19
N LEU A 15 27.84 -5.28 7.53
CA LEU A 15 26.78 -4.79 8.42
C LEU A 15 26.97 -3.32 8.86
N LEU A 16 28.21 -2.85 8.94
CA LEU A 16 28.63 -1.49 9.32
C LEU A 16 29.24 -0.73 8.14
N GLY A 17 29.13 -1.27 6.93
CA GLY A 17 29.45 -0.55 5.71
C GLY A 17 28.48 0.60 5.58
N GLU A 18 28.85 1.75 6.15
CA GLU A 18 28.49 3.06 5.63
C GLU A 18 28.85 3.03 4.16
N SER A 19 27.85 2.59 3.37
CA SER A 19 27.75 3.04 2.00
C SER A 19 27.94 4.55 2.08
N ALA A 20 28.73 5.15 1.20
CA ALA A 20 28.60 6.56 0.93
C ALA A 20 27.10 6.77 0.58
N ALA A 21 26.29 7.11 1.58
CA ALA A 21 24.91 6.65 1.63
C ALA A 21 24.06 7.61 0.81
N GLY A 22 23.96 7.33 -0.48
CA GLY A 22 22.79 7.74 -1.23
C GLY A 22 21.56 7.28 -0.45
N VAL A 23 20.67 8.22 -0.13
CA VAL A 23 19.44 7.99 0.64
C VAL A 23 18.65 6.84 0.00
N ASN A 24 18.45 5.74 0.73
CA ASN A 24 17.69 4.59 0.26
C ASN A 24 16.31 4.60 0.92
N HIS A 25 15.35 5.23 0.25
CA HIS A 25 13.99 5.36 0.76
C HIS A 25 13.29 4.03 1.10
N CYS A 26 13.72 2.91 0.52
CA CYS A 26 13.18 1.60 0.87
C CYS A 26 13.73 1.05 2.20
N VAL A 27 14.93 1.47 2.61
CA VAL A 27 15.48 1.19 3.93
C VAL A 27 14.76 2.06 4.95
N ASP A 28 14.67 3.37 4.71
CA ASP A 28 13.95 4.31 5.58
C ASP A 28 12.51 3.84 5.84
N ALA A 29 11.77 3.49 4.78
CA ALA A 29 10.42 2.94 4.91
C ALA A 29 10.34 1.63 5.72
N ALA A 30 11.40 0.82 5.66
CA ALA A 30 11.49 -0.41 6.43
C ALA A 30 11.77 -0.17 7.91
N GLU A 31 12.57 0.84 8.24
CA GLU A 31 12.85 1.26 9.60
C GLU A 31 11.59 1.87 10.25
N GLU A 32 10.91 2.77 9.55
CA GLU A 32 9.65 3.38 10.01
C GLU A 32 8.54 2.34 10.26
N CYS A 33 8.40 1.35 9.36
CA CYS A 33 7.46 0.25 9.61
C CYS A 33 7.88 -0.65 10.78
N THR A 34 9.18 -0.71 11.11
CA THR A 34 9.66 -1.46 12.27
C THR A 34 9.41 -0.69 13.56
N ALA A 35 9.46 0.64 13.51
CA ALA A 35 9.12 1.51 14.65
C ALA A 35 7.61 1.56 14.95
N ASP A 36 6.74 1.38 13.95
CA ASP A 36 5.29 1.29 14.14
C ASP A 36 4.83 -0.14 14.52
N ALA A 37 4.34 -0.31 15.75
CA ALA A 37 3.98 -1.62 16.30
C ALA A 37 2.92 -2.39 15.47
N LEU A 38 2.00 -1.69 14.80
CA LEU A 38 0.99 -2.33 13.96
C LEU A 38 1.60 -2.81 12.64
N CYS A 39 2.40 -1.96 11.99
CA CYS A 39 3.10 -2.25 10.75
C CYS A 39 4.09 -3.40 10.95
N GLU A 40 4.94 -3.32 11.98
CA GLU A 40 5.93 -4.34 12.32
C GLU A 40 5.27 -5.71 12.54
N ARG A 41 4.21 -5.75 13.35
CA ARG A 41 3.48 -6.99 13.63
C ARG A 41 2.89 -7.62 12.37
N LEU A 42 2.19 -6.82 11.55
CA LEU A 42 1.59 -7.32 10.31
C LEU A 42 2.66 -7.71 9.27
N ARG A 43 3.79 -7.00 9.24
CA ARG A 43 4.94 -7.29 8.38
C ARG A 43 5.55 -8.63 8.74
N THR A 44 5.86 -8.82 10.02
CA THR A 44 6.36 -10.08 10.56
C THR A 44 5.38 -11.23 10.29
N GLU A 45 4.08 -11.00 10.47
CA GLU A 45 3.05 -12.00 10.15
C GLU A 45 3.16 -12.49 8.70
N TYR A 46 3.15 -11.58 7.70
CA TYR A 46 3.21 -12.04 6.32
C TYR A 46 4.55 -12.67 5.95
N VAL A 47 5.67 -12.16 6.48
CA VAL A 47 7.02 -12.71 6.20
C VAL A 47 7.09 -14.16 6.67
N VAL A 48 6.70 -14.44 7.91
CA VAL A 48 6.66 -15.81 8.46
C VAL A 48 5.72 -16.71 7.66
N ARG A 49 4.55 -16.18 7.25
CA ARG A 49 3.60 -16.95 6.44
C ARG A 49 4.10 -17.20 5.03
N CYS A 50 4.93 -16.36 4.44
CA CYS A 50 5.42 -16.52 3.07
C CYS A 50 6.71 -17.36 2.99
N LEU A 51 7.58 -17.31 3.99
CA LEU A 51 8.81 -18.13 4.01
C LEU A 51 8.54 -19.61 4.31
N GLY A 52 7.42 -19.92 4.97
CA GLY A 52 7.06 -21.31 5.31
C GLY A 52 8.03 -21.94 6.32
N ARG A 53 7.94 -23.26 6.50
CA ARG A 53 8.83 -24.02 7.42
C ARG A 53 9.90 -24.84 6.69
N ALA A 54 9.74 -25.07 5.39
CA ALA A 54 10.65 -25.88 4.60
C ALA A 54 11.11 -25.10 3.36
N PRO A 55 12.41 -25.17 3.01
CA PRO A 55 12.90 -24.59 1.77
C PRO A 55 12.11 -25.23 0.63
N ARG A 56 11.52 -24.41 -0.26
CA ARG A 56 10.74 -24.81 -1.46
C ARG A 56 9.23 -25.08 -1.28
N SER A 57 8.68 -25.11 -0.06
CA SER A 57 7.22 -25.19 0.11
C SER A 57 6.63 -23.81 0.44
N CYS A 58 6.20 -23.07 -0.58
CA CYS A 58 5.48 -21.81 -0.37
C CYS A 58 4.02 -22.10 0.02
N PRO A 59 3.56 -21.75 1.24
CA PRO A 59 2.16 -21.90 1.61
C PRO A 59 1.33 -20.73 1.03
N ARG A 60 1.23 -20.67 -0.30
CA ARG A 60 0.75 -19.51 -1.08
C ARG A 60 -0.58 -18.95 -0.58
N ALA A 61 -1.55 -19.80 -0.27
CA ALA A 61 -2.85 -19.35 0.23
C ALA A 61 -2.77 -18.59 1.57
N ARG A 62 -1.90 -19.04 2.49
CA ARG A 62 -1.66 -18.37 3.78
C ARG A 62 -0.85 -17.09 3.60
N CYS A 63 0.21 -17.13 2.77
CA CYS A 63 1.00 -15.96 2.40
C CYS A 63 0.13 -14.85 1.81
N HIS A 64 -0.66 -15.17 0.78
CA HIS A 64 -1.59 -14.24 0.13
C HIS A 64 -2.63 -13.67 1.09
N ARG A 65 -3.18 -14.48 2.01
CA ARG A 65 -4.12 -13.99 3.04
C ARG A 65 -3.44 -12.99 3.98
N ALA A 66 -2.22 -13.26 4.42
CA ALA A 66 -1.47 -12.36 5.30
C ALA A 66 -1.09 -11.06 4.58
N LEU A 67 -0.67 -11.12 3.31
CA LEU A 67 -0.38 -9.93 2.50
C LEU A 67 -1.63 -9.04 2.31
N ARG A 68 -2.77 -9.63 1.98
CA ARG A 68 -4.03 -8.88 1.90
C ARG A 68 -4.38 -8.20 3.23
N ARG A 69 -4.09 -8.86 4.36
CA ARG A 69 -4.30 -8.29 5.70
C ARG A 69 -3.35 -7.12 5.96
N PHE A 70 -2.07 -7.25 5.59
CA PHE A 70 -1.06 -6.21 5.71
C PHE A 70 -1.49 -4.92 5.00
N PHE A 71 -1.83 -4.99 3.71
CA PHE A 71 -2.25 -3.79 2.96
C PHE A 71 -3.66 -3.28 3.32
N ALA A 72 -4.53 -4.12 3.89
CA ALA A 72 -5.86 -3.68 4.31
C ALA A 72 -5.89 -3.06 5.72
N ARG A 73 -4.95 -3.43 6.60
CA ARG A 73 -4.96 -3.03 8.02
C ARG A 73 -3.75 -2.22 8.46
N GLY A 74 -2.63 -2.31 7.75
CA GLY A 74 -1.44 -1.53 8.06
C GLY A 74 -1.65 -0.05 7.72
N PRO A 75 -0.90 0.86 8.36
CA PRO A 75 -0.95 2.29 8.03
C PRO A 75 -0.63 2.50 6.53
N PRO A 76 -1.52 3.12 5.73
CA PRO A 76 -1.28 3.28 4.29
C PRO A 76 0.02 4.03 3.97
N ALA A 77 0.39 5.02 4.80
CA ALA A 77 1.65 5.75 4.63
C ALA A 77 2.87 4.81 4.64
N LEU A 78 2.95 3.90 5.63
CA LEU A 78 4.06 2.97 5.79
C LEU A 78 4.02 1.82 4.78
N THR A 79 2.84 1.22 4.57
CA THR A 79 2.69 0.09 3.64
C THR A 79 2.92 0.50 2.19
N HIS A 80 2.50 1.71 1.79
CA HIS A 80 2.78 2.25 0.47
C HIS A 80 4.24 2.69 0.34
N ALA A 81 4.86 3.26 1.38
CA ALA A 81 6.28 3.58 1.36
C ALA A 81 7.16 2.34 1.11
N LEU A 82 6.85 1.22 1.76
CA LEU A 82 7.51 -0.06 1.52
C LEU A 82 7.34 -0.60 0.10
N LEU A 83 6.20 -0.32 -0.54
CA LEU A 83 5.86 -0.85 -1.86
C LEU A 83 6.35 0.04 -3.00
N PHE A 84 6.36 1.36 -2.81
CA PHE A 84 6.56 2.37 -3.87
C PHE A 84 7.76 3.30 -3.63
N CYS A 85 8.60 3.03 -2.62
CA CYS A 85 9.83 3.78 -2.36
C CYS A 85 10.63 4.06 -3.65
N GLN A 86 11.09 5.31 -3.80
CA GLN A 86 11.93 5.70 -4.92
C GLN A 86 13.33 5.11 -4.77
N CYS A 87 13.93 4.72 -5.89
CA CYS A 87 15.21 4.03 -5.88
C CYS A 87 16.20 4.64 -6.85
N VAL A 88 17.40 4.87 -6.35
CA VAL A 88 18.60 5.15 -7.15
C VAL A 88 19.48 3.91 -7.08
N GLY A 89 19.60 3.20 -8.20
CA GLY A 89 20.46 2.02 -8.32
C GLY A 89 19.81 0.66 -8.01
N PRO A 90 20.48 -0.44 -8.40
CA PRO A 90 19.88 -1.78 -8.45
C PRO A 90 19.66 -2.41 -7.07
N ALA A 91 20.46 -2.08 -6.06
CA ALA A 91 20.30 -2.62 -4.72
C ALA A 91 18.99 -2.15 -4.06
N CYS A 92 18.65 -0.86 -4.20
CA CYS A 92 17.36 -0.33 -3.74
C CYS A 92 16.20 -0.96 -4.52
N ALA A 93 16.30 -1.01 -5.85
CA ALA A 93 15.24 -1.56 -6.68
C ALA A 93 14.99 -3.05 -6.41
N GLU A 94 16.04 -3.83 -6.12
CA GLU A 94 15.87 -5.22 -5.69
C GLU A 94 15.20 -5.31 -4.31
N ARG A 95 15.57 -4.47 -3.35
CA ARG A 95 14.86 -4.40 -2.05
C ARG A 95 13.36 -4.15 -2.25
N ARG A 96 13.00 -3.18 -3.10
CA ARG A 96 11.61 -2.88 -3.45
C ARG A 96 10.90 -4.07 -4.09
N ARG A 97 11.57 -4.79 -5.00
CA ARG A 97 11.03 -6.00 -5.64
C ARG A 97 10.81 -7.16 -4.65
N GLN A 98 11.60 -7.19 -3.57
CA GLN A 98 11.56 -8.23 -2.53
C GLN A 98 10.54 -7.95 -1.41
N THR A 99 9.90 -6.77 -1.38
CA THR A 99 9.01 -6.30 -0.30
C THR A 99 8.02 -7.36 0.21
N PHE A 100 7.44 -8.17 -0.68
CA PHE A 100 6.42 -9.17 -0.34
C PHE A 100 6.81 -10.62 -0.66
N VAL A 101 8.10 -10.95 -0.63
CA VAL A 101 8.61 -12.33 -0.82
C VAL A 101 8.15 -12.92 -2.16
N PRO A 102 8.62 -12.37 -3.31
CA PRO A 102 8.14 -12.74 -4.64
C PRO A 102 8.26 -14.22 -4.96
N ALA A 103 9.25 -14.91 -4.39
CA ALA A 103 9.42 -16.36 -4.48
C ALA A 103 8.16 -17.16 -4.09
N CYS A 104 7.33 -16.63 -3.20
CA CYS A 104 6.10 -17.27 -2.75
C CYS A 104 4.83 -16.53 -3.21
N ALA A 105 4.86 -15.20 -3.19
CA ALA A 105 3.67 -14.39 -3.43
C ALA A 105 3.45 -14.03 -4.91
N PHE A 106 4.52 -13.92 -5.70
CA PHE A 106 4.48 -13.46 -7.08
C PHE A 106 4.61 -14.64 -8.05
N TYR A 107 5.79 -15.25 -8.10
CA TYR A 107 6.09 -16.34 -9.04
C TYR A 107 5.15 -17.52 -8.83
N GLY A 108 4.66 -18.09 -9.93
CA GLY A 108 3.84 -19.30 -9.93
C GLY A 108 4.66 -20.56 -9.62
N PRO A 109 3.99 -21.70 -9.41
CA PRO A 109 4.67 -22.97 -9.18
C PRO A 109 5.41 -23.52 -10.42
N GLY A 110 5.07 -23.05 -11.62
CA GLY A 110 5.69 -23.46 -12.88
C GLY A 110 6.94 -22.65 -13.22
N ALA A 111 7.82 -23.25 -14.05
CA ALA A 111 9.02 -22.60 -14.56
C ALA A 111 8.73 -21.45 -15.54
N LEU A 112 7.55 -21.48 -16.18
CA LEU A 112 7.10 -20.46 -17.12
C LEU A 112 5.85 -19.75 -16.59
N PRO A 113 5.71 -18.44 -16.88
CA PRO A 113 4.48 -17.73 -16.59
C PRO A 113 3.31 -18.29 -17.41
N PRO A 114 2.09 -18.40 -16.84
CA PRO A 114 0.89 -18.79 -17.57
C PRO A 114 0.42 -17.67 -18.52
N SER A 115 -0.60 -17.96 -19.33
CA SER A 115 -1.31 -16.92 -20.08
C SER A 115 -1.95 -15.91 -19.13
N CYS A 116 -1.87 -14.61 -19.44
CA CYS A 116 -2.52 -13.59 -18.60
C CYS A 116 -4.04 -13.73 -18.59
N LEU A 117 -4.63 -14.32 -19.63
CA LEU A 117 -6.07 -14.57 -19.68
C LEU A 117 -6.51 -15.60 -18.64
N GLU A 118 -5.69 -16.63 -18.36
CA GLU A 118 -6.01 -17.59 -17.28
C GLU A 118 -6.07 -16.90 -15.92
N SER A 119 -5.14 -15.97 -15.68
CA SER A 119 -5.10 -15.20 -14.42
C SER A 119 -6.26 -14.22 -14.31
N LEU A 120 -6.63 -13.59 -15.44
CA LEU A 120 -7.80 -12.71 -15.55
C LEU A 120 -9.09 -13.49 -15.29
N ASP A 121 -9.30 -14.61 -15.99
CA ASP A 121 -10.49 -15.45 -15.89
C ASP A 121 -10.68 -15.98 -14.45
N ALA A 122 -9.59 -16.42 -13.80
CA ALA A 122 -9.62 -16.81 -12.39
C ALA A 122 -9.92 -15.63 -11.44
N CYS A 123 -9.42 -14.42 -11.77
CA CYS A 123 -9.63 -13.24 -10.94
C CYS A 123 -11.08 -12.75 -10.98
N VAL A 124 -11.68 -12.66 -12.17
CA VAL A 124 -13.04 -12.13 -12.34
C VAL A 124 -14.07 -12.99 -11.62
N GLN A 125 -13.85 -14.31 -11.54
CA GLN A 125 -14.69 -15.26 -10.81
C GLN A 125 -14.45 -15.25 -9.29
N SER A 126 -13.31 -14.69 -8.83
CA SER A 126 -12.97 -14.65 -7.42
C SER A 126 -13.71 -13.52 -6.70
N ARG A 127 -14.39 -13.87 -5.59
CA ARG A 127 -15.01 -12.89 -4.66
C ARG A 127 -14.01 -11.91 -4.04
N VAL A 128 -12.71 -12.22 -4.11
CA VAL A 128 -11.63 -11.44 -3.50
C VAL A 128 -10.80 -10.67 -4.53
N CYS A 129 -10.57 -11.24 -5.72
CA CYS A 129 -9.79 -10.61 -6.78
C CYS A 129 -10.65 -9.70 -7.66
N GLY A 130 -11.81 -10.19 -8.13
CA GLY A 130 -12.67 -9.48 -9.09
C GLY A 130 -13.04 -8.05 -8.65
N PRO A 131 -13.56 -7.84 -7.43
CA PRO A 131 -13.84 -6.49 -6.94
C PRO A 131 -12.60 -5.58 -6.88
N ARG A 132 -11.42 -6.13 -6.57
CA ARG A 132 -10.18 -5.36 -6.48
C ARG A 132 -9.60 -5.03 -7.85
N LEU A 133 -9.73 -5.92 -8.82
CA LEU A 133 -9.35 -5.64 -10.21
C LEU A 133 -10.21 -4.52 -10.79
N ARG A 134 -11.53 -4.53 -10.55
CA ARG A 134 -12.41 -3.41 -10.95
C ARG A 134 -12.04 -2.10 -10.27
N ALA A 135 -11.72 -2.13 -8.98
CA ALA A 135 -11.25 -0.94 -8.26
C ALA A 135 -9.93 -0.39 -8.83
N PHE A 136 -9.01 -1.27 -9.22
CA PHE A 136 -7.76 -0.89 -9.89
C PHE A 136 -8.03 -0.28 -11.26
N GLN A 137 -8.86 -0.92 -12.09
CA GLN A 137 -9.23 -0.39 -13.41
C GLN A 137 -9.89 0.99 -13.32
N ALA A 138 -10.78 1.21 -12.35
CA ALA A 138 -11.43 2.50 -12.16
C ALA A 138 -10.47 3.56 -11.61
N SER A 139 -9.64 3.20 -10.62
CA SER A 139 -8.75 4.17 -9.96
C SER A 139 -7.53 4.54 -10.80
N CYS A 140 -7.06 3.64 -11.66
CA CYS A 140 -5.88 3.83 -12.51
C CYS A 140 -6.23 4.04 -13.98
N ALA A 141 -7.50 4.33 -14.31
CA ALA A 141 -7.91 4.64 -15.68
C ALA A 141 -7.14 5.88 -16.19
N PRO A 142 -6.42 5.78 -17.33
CA PRO A 142 -5.74 6.93 -17.91
C PRO A 142 -6.73 8.02 -18.33
N VAL A 143 -6.40 9.26 -18.02
CA VAL A 143 -7.14 10.46 -18.44
C VAL A 143 -6.39 11.10 -19.60
N PRO A 144 -6.95 11.11 -20.83
CA PRO A 144 -6.25 11.58 -22.03
C PRO A 144 -5.77 13.05 -21.96
N SER A 145 -6.50 13.89 -21.22
CA SER A 145 -6.19 15.31 -21.05
C SER A 145 -5.16 15.61 -19.95
N ALA A 146 -4.72 14.62 -19.17
CA ALA A 146 -3.77 14.81 -18.09
C ALA A 146 -2.32 14.52 -18.53
N PRO A 147 -1.33 15.39 -18.24
CA PRO A 147 0.06 15.21 -18.67
C PRO A 147 0.70 13.89 -18.19
N GLU A 148 0.47 13.51 -16.93
CA GLU A 148 0.95 12.26 -16.32
C GLU A 148 -0.07 11.11 -16.48
N GLY A 149 -1.12 11.29 -17.27
CA GLY A 149 -2.17 10.30 -17.48
C GLY A 149 -3.11 10.08 -16.29
N CYS A 150 -2.86 10.64 -15.10
CA CYS A 150 -3.85 10.74 -14.01
C CYS A 150 -4.17 12.20 -13.67
N LEU A 151 -5.31 12.42 -13.01
CA LEU A 151 -5.51 13.60 -12.16
C LEU A 151 -4.65 13.52 -10.88
N LEU A 152 -4.32 14.67 -10.26
CA LEU A 152 -3.46 14.74 -9.07
C LEU A 152 -4.01 13.91 -7.88
N ASP A 153 -5.31 13.99 -7.62
CA ASP A 153 -6.01 13.27 -6.55
C ASP A 153 -6.31 11.79 -6.91
N GLN A 154 -6.14 11.42 -8.17
CA GLN A 154 -6.33 10.06 -8.65
C GLN A 154 -5.10 9.18 -8.36
N GLY A 155 -3.89 9.74 -8.39
CA GLY A 155 -2.64 8.99 -8.14
C GLY A 155 -2.65 8.18 -6.84
N PRO A 156 -2.92 8.79 -5.67
CA PRO A 156 -2.99 8.05 -4.40
C PRO A 156 -4.06 6.96 -4.36
N ARG A 157 -5.20 7.17 -5.05
CA ARG A 157 -6.27 6.17 -5.18
C ARG A 157 -5.81 5.00 -6.07
N CYS A 158 -5.11 5.29 -7.16
CA CYS A 158 -4.51 4.29 -8.02
C CYS A 158 -3.49 3.41 -7.26
N LEU A 159 -2.57 4.01 -6.51
CA LEU A 159 -1.59 3.27 -5.71
C LEU A 159 -2.25 2.39 -4.64
N ARG A 160 -3.30 2.90 -3.97
CA ARG A 160 -4.10 2.10 -3.02
C ARG A 160 -4.76 0.90 -3.70
N ALA A 161 -5.32 1.11 -4.89
CA ALA A 161 -5.97 0.03 -5.64
C ALA A 161 -4.95 -1.01 -6.14
N TYR A 162 -3.77 -0.57 -6.59
CA TYR A 162 -2.64 -1.45 -6.93
C TYR A 162 -2.21 -2.29 -5.71
N ALA A 163 -1.98 -1.66 -4.55
CA ALA A 163 -1.61 -2.36 -3.33
C ALA A 163 -2.67 -3.40 -2.92
N GLY A 164 -3.96 -3.09 -3.16
CA GLY A 164 -5.07 -4.03 -2.94
C GLY A 164 -5.00 -5.32 -3.77
N LEU A 165 -4.36 -5.30 -4.93
CA LEU A 165 -4.19 -6.49 -5.77
C LEU A 165 -3.15 -7.48 -5.21
N VAL A 166 -2.25 -7.03 -4.33
CA VAL A 166 -1.21 -7.88 -3.76
C VAL A 166 -1.84 -8.98 -2.90
N GLY A 167 -1.42 -10.23 -3.16
CA GLY A 167 -2.01 -11.41 -2.54
C GLY A 167 -3.33 -11.86 -3.18
N THR A 168 -3.57 -11.50 -4.44
CA THR A 168 -4.64 -12.08 -5.27
C THR A 168 -4.06 -12.92 -6.42
N THR A 169 -4.91 -13.50 -7.27
CA THR A 169 -4.45 -14.21 -8.49
C THR A 169 -3.76 -13.26 -9.48
N VAL A 170 -4.11 -11.97 -9.48
CA VAL A 170 -3.45 -10.92 -10.27
C VAL A 170 -2.59 -10.08 -9.33
N THR A 171 -1.53 -10.67 -8.77
CA THR A 171 -0.55 -9.95 -7.95
C THR A 171 0.52 -9.31 -8.85
N PRO A 172 0.57 -7.98 -9.00
CA PRO A 172 1.63 -7.31 -9.75
C PRO A 172 2.92 -7.18 -8.92
N ASN A 173 4.07 -7.16 -9.59
CA ASN A 173 5.37 -6.81 -8.99
C ASN A 173 6.26 -6.06 -9.98
N TYR A 174 7.34 -5.46 -9.48
CA TYR A 174 8.44 -4.97 -10.30
C TYR A 174 9.10 -6.12 -11.07
N VAL A 175 9.28 -5.93 -12.38
CA VAL A 175 9.78 -7.00 -13.27
C VAL A 175 11.30 -7.07 -13.34
N ASP A 176 11.99 -6.00 -12.95
CA ASP A 176 13.44 -5.89 -12.94
C ASP A 176 13.92 -5.00 -11.77
N ASN A 177 15.23 -4.93 -11.59
CA ASN A 177 15.90 -4.10 -10.58
C ASN A 177 16.53 -2.84 -11.19
N ALA A 178 16.06 -2.40 -12.36
CA ALA A 178 16.62 -1.24 -13.07
C ALA A 178 15.57 -0.15 -13.34
N SER A 179 14.29 -0.51 -13.31
CA SER A 179 13.17 0.37 -13.63
C SER A 179 12.06 0.29 -12.58
N ALA A 180 11.05 1.14 -12.72
CA ALA A 180 9.82 1.05 -11.96
C ALA A 180 8.70 0.28 -12.69
N ARG A 181 9.04 -0.49 -13.74
CA ARG A 181 8.04 -1.24 -14.51
C ARG A 181 7.43 -2.36 -13.69
N VAL A 182 6.12 -2.47 -13.74
CA VAL A 182 5.34 -3.49 -13.02
C VAL A 182 4.53 -4.35 -13.97
N ALA A 183 4.35 -5.62 -13.61
CA ALA A 183 3.47 -6.55 -14.32
C ALA A 183 2.98 -7.67 -13.39
N PRO A 184 1.83 -8.30 -13.67
CA PRO A 184 1.48 -9.59 -13.10
C PRO A 184 2.41 -10.71 -13.61
N TRP A 185 2.47 -11.83 -12.87
CA TRP A 185 3.20 -13.03 -13.29
C TRP A 185 2.42 -13.80 -14.37
N CYS A 186 2.49 -13.33 -15.61
CA CYS A 186 1.88 -13.96 -16.79
C CYS A 186 2.48 -13.39 -18.09
N ASP A 187 2.23 -14.04 -19.23
CA ASP A 187 2.53 -13.51 -20.56
C ASP A 187 1.37 -13.71 -21.57
N CYS A 188 1.57 -13.26 -22.80
CA CYS A 188 0.58 -13.38 -23.89
C CYS A 188 1.08 -14.24 -25.07
N ARG A 189 2.10 -15.08 -24.87
CA ARG A 189 2.65 -15.94 -25.93
C ARG A 189 1.67 -17.06 -26.30
N ALA A 190 1.01 -17.65 -25.31
CA ALA A 190 0.09 -18.76 -25.47
C ALA A 190 -1.39 -18.34 -25.64
N SER A 191 -1.67 -17.07 -25.99
CA SER A 191 -3.05 -16.55 -26.04
C SER A 191 -3.80 -16.82 -27.34
N GLY A 192 -3.14 -17.31 -28.39
CA GLY A 192 -3.75 -17.59 -29.69
C GLY A 192 -4.51 -16.38 -30.25
N ASN A 193 -5.77 -16.59 -30.65
CA ASN A 193 -6.62 -15.55 -31.23
C ASN A 193 -7.03 -14.44 -30.23
N ARG A 194 -6.90 -14.67 -28.92
CA ARG A 194 -7.22 -13.67 -27.87
C ARG A 194 -6.00 -12.85 -27.46
N ARG A 195 -4.95 -12.79 -28.31
CA ARG A 195 -3.71 -12.09 -28.00
C ARG A 195 -3.92 -10.59 -27.73
N GLU A 196 -4.75 -9.92 -28.52
CA GLU A 196 -5.04 -8.50 -28.33
C GLU A 196 -5.69 -8.23 -26.95
N GLU A 197 -6.68 -9.05 -26.58
CA GLU A 197 -7.33 -8.98 -25.27
C GLU A 197 -6.31 -9.21 -24.13
N CYS A 198 -5.43 -10.20 -24.28
CA CYS A 198 -4.36 -10.47 -23.33
C CYS A 198 -3.42 -9.28 -23.19
N GLU A 199 -2.99 -8.71 -24.31
CA GLU A 199 -2.08 -7.56 -24.32
C GLU A 199 -2.75 -6.32 -23.75
N ALA A 200 -4.06 -6.12 -23.97
CA ALA A 200 -4.84 -5.05 -23.37
C ALA A 200 -4.87 -5.18 -21.83
N PHE A 201 -5.18 -6.38 -21.31
CA PHE A 201 -5.17 -6.64 -19.87
C PHE A 201 -3.77 -6.44 -19.26
N ARG A 202 -2.72 -7.00 -19.87
CA ARG A 202 -1.34 -6.79 -19.41
C ARG A 202 -0.94 -5.30 -19.47
N GLY A 203 -1.45 -4.59 -20.47
CA GLY A 203 -1.28 -3.16 -20.69
C GLY A 203 -1.79 -2.28 -19.53
N LEU A 204 -2.77 -2.75 -18.76
CA LEU A 204 -3.25 -2.06 -17.55
C LEU A 204 -2.14 -1.80 -16.52
N PHE A 205 -1.09 -2.64 -16.54
CA PHE A 205 0.07 -2.53 -15.67
C PHE A 205 1.30 -2.01 -16.40
N THR A 206 1.57 -2.49 -17.62
CA THR A 206 2.84 -2.23 -18.31
C THR A 206 2.83 -0.98 -19.20
N ARG A 207 1.65 -0.44 -19.54
CA ARG A 207 1.47 0.70 -20.45
C ARG A 207 0.47 1.69 -19.88
N ASN A 208 0.49 1.88 -18.56
CA ASN A 208 -0.44 2.74 -17.86
C ASN A 208 0.28 3.98 -17.34
N LYS A 209 0.18 5.08 -18.10
CA LYS A 209 0.80 6.36 -17.75
C LYS A 209 0.37 6.85 -16.37
N CYS A 210 -0.90 6.64 -16.00
CA CYS A 210 -1.41 7.02 -14.69
C CYS A 210 -0.67 6.27 -13.57
N LEU A 211 -0.57 4.95 -13.68
CA LEU A 211 0.17 4.14 -12.70
C LEU A 211 1.65 4.51 -12.66
N ASP A 212 2.30 4.69 -13.82
CA ASP A 212 3.72 5.06 -13.91
C ASP A 212 3.99 6.43 -13.26
N GLY A 213 3.15 7.42 -13.55
CA GLY A 213 3.21 8.75 -12.96
C GLY A 213 2.95 8.72 -11.46
N ALA A 214 1.96 7.94 -11.01
CA ALA A 214 1.64 7.80 -9.59
C ALA A 214 2.79 7.15 -8.80
N ILE A 215 3.45 6.12 -9.34
CA ILE A 215 4.63 5.51 -8.71
C ILE A 215 5.82 6.49 -8.70
N ARG A 216 6.06 7.19 -9.79
CA ARG A 216 7.18 8.15 -9.92
C ARG A 216 7.02 9.34 -8.98
N ASN A 217 5.81 9.86 -8.88
CA ASN A 217 5.47 11.01 -8.06
C ASN A 217 5.07 10.60 -6.63
N PHE A 218 5.18 9.32 -6.28
CA PHE A 218 4.99 8.89 -4.90
C PHE A 218 6.07 9.53 -4.06
N ASP A 219 5.70 10.61 -3.39
CA ASP A 219 6.61 11.32 -2.51
C ASP A 219 6.73 10.53 -1.22
N SER A 220 7.84 9.81 -1.07
CA SER A 220 8.25 9.26 0.21
C SER A 220 8.71 10.35 1.17
N LYS A 221 8.79 11.65 0.75
CA LYS A 221 9.11 12.73 1.68
C LYS A 221 8.09 12.74 2.79
N TRP A 222 8.65 12.38 3.92
CA TRP A 222 8.07 12.51 5.21
C TRP A 222 8.47 13.88 5.79
N PRO A 223 7.58 14.88 5.75
CA PRO A 223 7.61 15.95 6.73
C PRO A 223 6.33 15.87 7.57
N GLY A 224 6.43 15.37 8.81
CA GLY A 224 5.48 15.71 9.88
C GLY A 224 4.19 14.90 10.03
N ILE A 225 3.95 13.80 9.30
CA ILE A 225 2.67 13.06 9.42
C ILE A 225 2.58 12.19 10.71
N LEU A 226 3.68 11.96 11.44
CA LEU A 226 3.68 11.23 12.74
C LEU A 226 3.45 12.17 13.93
N GLN A 227 3.51 13.49 13.75
CA GLN A 227 3.21 14.41 14.86
C GLN A 227 1.71 14.67 15.03
N VAL A 228 0.90 14.52 13.98
CA VAL A 228 -0.54 14.85 14.06
C VAL A 228 -1.36 13.76 14.76
N GLN A 229 -0.82 12.55 14.93
CA GLN A 229 -1.58 11.43 15.50
C GLN A 229 -1.29 11.14 16.99
N LEU A 230 -0.39 11.88 17.63
CA LEU A 230 0.00 11.68 19.05
C LEU A 230 -0.50 12.76 20.02
N ASP A 231 -1.13 13.83 19.55
CA ASP A 231 -1.75 14.83 20.41
C ASP A 231 -3.28 14.68 20.41
N PRO A 232 -3.95 14.42 21.56
CA PRO A 232 -5.38 14.61 21.66
C PRO A 232 -5.70 16.11 21.53
N PRO A 233 -6.87 16.52 20.99
CA PRO A 233 -7.23 17.92 20.94
C PRO A 233 -7.30 18.47 22.38
N ARG A 234 -6.34 19.31 22.76
CA ARG A 234 -6.51 20.24 23.86
C ARG A 234 -7.45 21.32 23.35
N ASP A 235 -8.68 21.26 23.79
CA ASP A 235 -9.71 22.27 23.58
C ASP A 235 -9.28 23.58 24.29
N PRO A 236 -8.97 24.68 23.57
CA PRO A 236 -8.87 25.99 24.17
C PRO A 236 -10.22 26.68 23.99
N GLY A 237 -10.89 26.93 25.11
CA GLY A 237 -12.24 27.49 25.18
C GLY A 237 -12.53 28.64 24.21
N LEU A 238 -13.76 28.62 23.71
CA LEU A 238 -14.39 29.72 22.99
C LEU A 238 -14.13 31.07 23.68
N ASN A 239 -13.34 31.93 23.05
CA ASN A 239 -13.45 33.38 23.21
C ASN A 239 -14.26 33.92 22.03
N LEU A 240 -15.58 33.97 22.21
CA LEU A 240 -16.49 34.60 21.27
C LEU A 240 -16.34 36.12 21.37
N LEU A 241 -16.04 36.72 20.23
CA LEU A 241 -16.07 38.14 19.85
C LEU A 241 -16.78 39.09 20.82
N GLN A 242 -16.03 40.05 21.36
CA GLN A 242 -16.55 41.32 21.86
C GLN A 242 -17.04 42.17 20.67
N VAL A 243 -18.36 42.41 20.61
CA VAL A 243 -18.92 43.60 19.96
C VAL A 243 -19.96 44.19 20.92
N SER A 244 -19.68 45.41 21.38
CA SER A 244 -20.58 46.23 22.19
C SER A 244 -21.77 46.74 21.37
N SER A 245 -22.97 46.55 21.91
CA SER A 245 -24.03 47.56 21.86
C SER A 245 -24.96 47.36 23.04
N GLY A 246 -25.11 48.42 23.83
CA GLY A 246 -25.89 48.41 25.06
C GLY A 246 -27.39 48.57 24.81
N ALA A 247 -28.17 47.94 25.69
CA ALA A 247 -29.36 48.48 26.37
C ALA A 247 -30.01 47.36 27.20
N GLN A 248 -30.05 47.52 28.53
CA GLN A 248 -30.96 46.79 29.43
C GLN A 248 -32.33 47.51 29.48
N PRO A 249 -33.32 47.04 30.27
CA PRO A 249 -33.95 45.72 30.28
C PRO A 249 -35.49 45.84 30.21
N LEU A 250 -36.22 44.77 29.87
CA LEU A 250 -37.67 44.69 30.15
C LEU A 250 -38.04 43.32 30.74
N ASP A 251 -38.45 43.40 32.01
CA ASP A 251 -39.44 42.64 32.77
C ASP A 251 -39.90 41.24 32.34
N GLY A 252 -39.72 40.29 33.27
CA GLY A 252 -40.83 39.71 34.04
C GLY A 252 -41.86 38.82 33.34
N GLY A 253 -41.86 37.54 33.69
CA GLY A 253 -43.13 36.81 33.92
C GLY A 253 -43.40 35.55 33.10
N SER A 254 -43.09 34.40 33.70
CA SER A 254 -43.98 33.25 33.87
C SER A 254 -44.90 32.84 32.69
N LEU A 255 -44.51 31.79 31.95
CA LEU A 255 -45.45 30.82 31.39
C LEU A 255 -44.86 29.41 31.47
N LEU A 256 -44.88 28.89 32.70
CA LEU A 256 -45.10 27.46 32.96
C LEU A 256 -46.38 27.06 32.23
N SER A 257 -46.29 26.24 31.19
CA SER A 257 -47.29 25.24 30.77
C SER A 257 -46.93 24.70 29.39
N ILE A 258 -47.07 23.38 29.21
CA ILE A 258 -47.08 22.67 27.92
C ILE A 258 -45.71 22.24 27.40
N LEU A 259 -45.00 21.34 28.09
CA LEU A 259 -44.25 20.24 27.44
C LEU A 259 -43.67 19.21 28.42
N LEU A 260 -44.21 19.10 29.64
CA LEU A 260 -43.91 18.01 30.58
C LEU A 260 -44.91 16.84 30.48
N VAL A 261 -45.49 16.63 29.30
CA VAL A 261 -46.37 15.51 28.99
C VAL A 261 -45.97 15.03 27.61
N LEU A 262 -45.04 14.08 27.57
CA LEU A 262 -45.08 12.90 26.70
C LEU A 262 -43.76 12.13 26.81
N ALA A 263 -43.91 10.88 27.24
CA ALA A 263 -43.01 9.76 26.95
C ALA A 263 -41.73 9.61 27.79
N LEU A 264 -41.89 9.55 29.11
CA LEU A 264 -41.12 8.61 29.93
C LEU A 264 -41.92 7.30 30.06
N GLN A 265 -42.00 6.54 28.97
CA GLN A 265 -42.43 5.15 28.95
C GLN A 265 -41.69 4.49 27.79
N PHE A 266 -40.61 3.77 28.08
CA PHE A 266 -40.10 2.58 27.39
C PHE A 266 -38.70 2.28 27.98
N LEU A 267 -38.71 1.90 29.25
CA LEU A 267 -37.64 1.16 29.92
C LEU A 267 -38.12 -0.29 30.00
N LEU A 268 -37.50 -1.15 29.21
CA LEU A 268 -37.24 -2.57 29.49
C LEU A 268 -35.92 -2.91 28.80
#